data_AF-A0A433HI59-F1
#
_entry.id   AF-A0A433HI59-F1
#
_cell.length_a   1.000
_cell.length_b   1.000
_cell.length_c   1.000
_cell.angle_alpha   90.00
_cell.angle_beta   90.00
_cell.angle_gamma   90.00
#
_symmetry.space_group_name_H-M   'P 1'
#
loop_
_entity.id
_entity.type
_entity.pdbx_description
1 polymer ?
#
loop_
_entity_poly.entity_id
_entity_poly.type
_entity_poly.pdbx_seq_one_letter_code
_entity_poly.pdbx_strand_id
1 'polypeptide(L)'
;MNLISKPKHRKIQEKPFSSEAAYASLNPDPIPPVTAHRPHAAILRGALIALLLISVGILIYVGPEYYRQYREQQAFNHADYADAISDYEQYRRDYPQGIHLAEVQQRIDEIRRFETAYSATDLKAYLDRYPHGRRAGQVQQKLAELADDQLFAAAQKENTLTAYRDYLKRFPHGQHLSEVNEMLIRQDDRAFQNAQAFNTVLAYQDYLRQFPQGRHHSDADQSLIQLDDYAFKSAQQAGSLEAYQEYVRRFPQGRHLHDVNSAIAQKQGQVLDDQAFQAAQYAHTVAAYQEYIRQFPQGKYVENARTAMIQKDDAAFQAERSTDTIDAYQRYLRSYPQGLHVAEARAAIAKKAQGIQRQRVLSLSKPEVNIINNTGYALTIDIAGETYQLDTDTSRMISLSPGDYSFTGSAHGLTDTGKFPCRAQSRYTWTWTIQSGHGGSLPTIPSIPTYIPPPIQYRRL
;
A
#
# COMPACT_ATOMS: atom_id res chain seq x y z
N MET A 1 -16.63 17.02 -44.05
CA MET A 1 -17.28 18.33 -43.80
C MET A 1 -16.41 19.41 -44.45
N ASN A 2 -16.98 20.19 -45.38
CA ASN A 2 -16.40 21.30 -46.19
C ASN A 2 -15.28 20.91 -47.19
N LEU A 3 -15.40 20.87 -48.54
CA LEU A 3 -16.06 21.67 -49.61
C LEU A 3 -15.56 23.12 -49.77
N ILE A 4 -14.68 23.34 -50.76
CA ILE A 4 -14.36 24.63 -51.43
C ILE A 4 -14.10 24.32 -52.92
N SER A 5 -15.10 24.32 -53.81
CA SER A 5 -15.66 25.43 -54.62
C SER A 5 -14.67 26.14 -55.58
N LYS A 6 -14.77 25.80 -56.88
CA LYS A 6 -14.22 26.54 -58.03
C LYS A 6 -15.15 27.72 -58.41
N PRO A 7 -14.65 28.83 -58.97
CA PRO A 7 -15.51 29.82 -59.62
C PRO A 7 -15.60 29.63 -61.14
N LYS A 8 -16.80 29.93 -61.64
CA LYS A 8 -17.33 29.81 -63.01
C LYS A 8 -16.92 30.98 -63.92
N HIS A 9 -16.82 30.66 -65.21
CA HIS A 9 -16.91 31.59 -66.35
C HIS A 9 -18.16 32.47 -66.32
N ARG A 10 -18.03 33.72 -66.78
CA ARG A 10 -19.17 34.57 -67.20
C ARG A 10 -18.84 35.32 -68.50
N LYS A 11 -19.53 34.93 -69.58
CA LYS A 11 -19.70 35.68 -70.83
C LYS A 11 -20.80 36.73 -70.65
N ILE A 12 -20.61 37.95 -71.16
CA ILE A 12 -21.65 38.96 -71.44
C ILE A 12 -21.16 39.73 -72.69
N GLN A 13 -21.65 39.38 -73.89
CA GLN A 13 -22.72 40.01 -74.69
C GLN A 13 -22.34 41.36 -75.34
N GLU A 14 -22.18 41.31 -76.66
CA GLU A 14 -22.23 42.42 -77.61
C GLU A 14 -23.69 42.89 -77.83
N LYS A 15 -23.88 44.19 -78.14
CA LYS A 15 -24.85 44.65 -79.14
C LYS A 15 -24.48 46.03 -79.71
N PRO A 16 -24.89 46.32 -80.96
CA PRO A 16 -24.32 47.38 -81.81
C PRO A 16 -25.14 48.67 -81.79
N PHE A 17 -24.58 49.77 -82.31
CA PHE A 17 -25.35 50.94 -82.72
C PHE A 17 -24.80 51.55 -84.02
N SER A 18 -25.66 51.57 -85.03
CA SER A 18 -25.53 52.28 -86.29
C SER A 18 -26.46 53.50 -86.29
N SER A 19 -26.06 54.62 -86.90
CA SER A 19 -26.99 55.46 -87.68
C SER A 19 -26.23 56.53 -88.49
N GLU A 20 -26.35 56.43 -89.81
CA GLU A 20 -26.15 57.48 -90.80
C GLU A 20 -27.11 58.66 -90.61
N ALA A 21 -26.70 59.86 -91.04
CA ALA A 21 -27.44 60.82 -91.88
C ALA A 21 -26.67 62.16 -91.88
N ALA A 22 -26.03 62.54 -92.99
CA ALA A 22 -26.60 63.33 -94.09
C ALA A 22 -26.67 64.84 -93.80
N TYR A 23 -25.79 65.61 -94.45
CA TYR A 23 -26.12 66.95 -94.93
C TYR A 23 -25.44 67.20 -96.28
N ALA A 24 -26.28 67.35 -97.30
CA ALA A 24 -25.93 67.68 -98.66
C ALA A 24 -26.07 69.19 -98.91
N SER A 25 -25.26 69.66 -99.87
CA SER A 25 -25.51 70.75 -100.81
C SER A 25 -25.87 72.15 -100.31
N LEU A 26 -24.94 73.08 -100.49
CA LEU A 26 -25.22 74.47 -100.84
C LEU A 26 -24.14 74.95 -101.83
N ASN A 27 -24.52 75.07 -103.10
CA ASN A 27 -23.77 75.78 -104.13
C ASN A 27 -23.97 77.30 -103.95
N PRO A 28 -22.92 78.11 -104.11
CA PRO A 28 -23.06 79.49 -104.56
C PRO A 28 -22.49 79.67 -105.98
N ASP A 29 -23.16 80.55 -106.73
CA ASP A 29 -22.89 80.94 -108.13
C ASP A 29 -21.51 81.60 -108.38
N PRO A 30 -21.05 81.68 -109.66
CA PRO A 30 -19.66 81.98 -110.02
C PRO A 30 -19.37 83.47 -110.17
N ILE A 31 -18.18 83.92 -109.72
CA ILE A 31 -17.61 85.26 -110.00
C ILE A 31 -16.06 85.15 -110.16
N PRO A 32 -15.39 86.12 -110.80
CA PRO A 32 -14.71 86.06 -112.10
C PRO A 32 -13.19 85.72 -111.99
N PRO A 33 -12.43 85.54 -113.10
CA PRO A 33 -11.03 85.16 -112.99
C PRO A 33 -10.19 86.36 -112.54
N VAL A 34 -9.65 86.27 -111.33
CA VAL A 34 -8.61 87.18 -110.84
C VAL A 34 -7.27 86.46 -110.91
N THR A 35 -6.46 86.88 -111.88
CA THR A 35 -5.01 86.64 -111.89
C THR A 35 -4.37 87.45 -110.76
N ALA A 36 -3.63 86.80 -109.85
CA ALA A 36 -2.29 87.23 -109.38
C ALA A 36 -1.85 86.60 -108.03
N HIS A 37 -0.65 86.03 -108.09
CA HIS A 37 0.43 85.98 -107.11
C HIS A 37 0.28 85.31 -105.71
N ARG A 38 0.98 84.17 -105.60
CA ARG A 38 1.47 83.52 -104.37
C ARG A 38 2.44 84.44 -103.62
N PRO A 39 2.38 84.44 -102.27
CA PRO A 39 3.62 84.22 -101.50
C PRO A 39 3.51 83.17 -100.37
N HIS A 40 2.31 82.78 -99.92
CA HIS A 40 2.18 81.91 -98.73
C HIS A 40 2.23 80.39 -98.99
N ALA A 41 1.90 79.94 -100.21
CA ALA A 41 2.03 78.52 -100.57
C ALA A 41 3.50 78.06 -100.66
N ALA A 42 4.42 78.98 -100.95
CA ALA A 42 5.85 78.69 -101.01
C ALA A 42 6.46 78.56 -99.60
N ILE A 43 6.05 79.41 -98.66
CA ILE A 43 6.52 79.38 -97.27
C ILE A 43 6.00 78.13 -96.53
N LEU A 44 4.71 77.77 -96.70
CA LEU A 44 4.14 76.55 -96.15
C LEU A 44 4.77 75.28 -96.73
N ARG A 45 5.06 75.25 -98.04
CA ARG A 45 5.80 74.14 -98.68
C ARG A 45 7.24 74.09 -98.20
N GLY A 46 7.92 75.24 -98.06
CA GLY A 46 9.27 75.34 -97.52
C GLY A 46 9.36 74.85 -96.07
N ALA A 47 8.40 75.20 -95.21
CA ALA A 47 8.33 74.75 -93.83
C ALA A 47 8.02 73.24 -93.71
N LEU A 48 7.12 72.71 -94.54
CA LEU A 48 6.84 71.27 -94.60
C LEU A 48 8.05 70.47 -95.10
N ILE A 49 8.75 70.97 -96.13
CA ILE A 49 9.99 70.36 -96.62
C ILE A 49 11.08 70.43 -95.53
N ALA A 50 11.22 71.55 -94.83
CA ALA A 50 12.18 71.69 -93.73
C ALA A 50 11.87 70.73 -92.58
N LEU A 51 10.60 70.60 -92.15
CA LEU A 51 10.19 69.64 -91.12
C LEU A 51 10.39 68.19 -91.57
N LEU A 52 10.18 67.89 -92.86
CA LEU A 52 10.42 66.57 -93.43
C LEU A 52 11.91 66.26 -93.52
N LEU A 53 12.76 67.24 -93.84
CA LEU A 53 14.21 67.08 -93.82
C LEU A 53 14.76 66.98 -92.39
N ILE A 54 14.14 67.67 -91.41
CA ILE A 54 14.47 67.53 -89.99
C ILE A 54 14.02 66.16 -89.47
N SER A 55 12.83 65.68 -89.82
CA SER A 55 12.37 64.36 -89.40
C SER A 55 13.17 63.23 -90.06
N VAL A 56 13.52 63.36 -91.34
CA VAL A 56 14.45 62.47 -92.05
C VAL A 56 15.85 62.57 -91.45
N GLY A 57 16.31 63.78 -91.10
CA GLY A 57 17.58 63.99 -90.40
C GLY A 57 17.61 63.33 -89.01
N ILE A 58 16.52 63.42 -88.23
CA ILE A 58 16.36 62.74 -86.94
C ILE A 58 16.30 61.22 -87.15
N LEU A 59 15.60 60.74 -88.18
CA LEU A 59 15.52 59.31 -88.51
C LEU A 59 16.87 58.73 -88.97
N ILE A 60 17.68 59.52 -89.70
CA ILE A 60 19.01 59.13 -90.18
C ILE A 60 20.06 59.24 -89.06
N TYR A 61 19.95 60.24 -88.18
CA TYR A 61 20.99 60.58 -87.22
C TYR A 61 20.73 60.03 -85.80
N VAL A 62 19.48 60.06 -85.34
CA VAL A 62 19.08 59.59 -83.99
C VAL A 62 18.44 58.20 -84.06
N GLY A 63 17.75 57.90 -85.15
CA GLY A 63 17.12 56.59 -85.38
C GLY A 63 18.06 55.40 -85.17
N PRO A 64 19.25 55.34 -85.80
CA PRO A 64 20.13 54.17 -85.70
C PRO A 64 20.59 53.87 -84.26
N GLU A 65 20.93 54.90 -83.48
CA GLU A 65 21.33 54.74 -82.07
C GLU A 65 20.16 54.35 -81.18
N TYR A 66 18.98 54.95 -81.37
CA TYR A 66 17.76 54.56 -80.65
C TYR A 66 17.37 53.10 -80.96
N TYR A 67 17.39 52.71 -82.24
CA TYR A 67 17.11 51.32 -82.65
C TYR A 67 18.16 50.33 -82.16
N ARG A 68 19.42 50.76 -82.00
CA ARG A 68 20.49 49.95 -81.42
C ARG A 68 20.27 49.71 -79.93
N GLN A 69 20.01 50.76 -79.16
CA GLN A 69 19.70 50.66 -77.72
C GLN A 69 18.44 49.82 -77.46
N TYR A 70 17.40 49.99 -78.26
CA TYR A 70 16.18 49.19 -78.14
C TYR A 70 16.44 47.69 -78.40
N ARG A 71 17.18 47.35 -79.47
CA ARG A 71 17.53 45.94 -79.77
C ARG A 71 18.46 45.33 -78.72
N GLU A 72 19.41 46.11 -78.23
CA GLU A 72 20.28 45.70 -77.13
C GLU A 72 19.49 45.42 -75.86
N GLN A 73 18.55 46.29 -75.48
CA GLN A 73 17.69 46.08 -74.32
C GLN A 73 16.82 44.83 -74.48
N GLN A 74 16.29 44.56 -75.68
CA GLN A 74 15.54 43.33 -75.92
C GLN A 74 16.43 42.08 -75.85
N ALA A 75 17.65 42.14 -76.38
CA ALA A 75 18.61 41.04 -76.30
C ALA A 75 19.04 40.78 -74.85
N PHE A 76 19.26 41.84 -74.06
CA PHE A 76 19.53 41.72 -72.63
C PHE A 76 18.32 41.13 -71.88
N ASN A 77 17.11 41.64 -72.10
CA ASN A 77 15.90 41.09 -71.47
C ASN A 77 15.69 39.62 -71.83
N HIS A 78 16.02 39.21 -73.05
CA HIS A 78 15.96 37.82 -73.47
C HIS A 78 16.96 36.96 -72.71
N ALA A 79 18.23 37.40 -72.65
CA ALA A 79 19.27 36.69 -71.91
C ALA A 79 18.98 36.65 -70.39
N ASP A 80 18.46 37.75 -69.83
CA ASP A 80 18.09 37.86 -68.42
C ASP A 80 16.91 36.97 -68.05
N TYR A 81 15.93 36.85 -68.95
CA TYR A 81 14.81 35.94 -68.81
C TYR A 81 15.22 34.47 -68.95
N ALA A 82 16.11 34.16 -69.90
CA ALA A 82 16.64 32.81 -70.09
C ALA A 82 17.54 32.36 -68.91
N ASP A 83 18.25 33.32 -68.31
CA ASP A 83 19.19 33.15 -67.19
C ASP A 83 20.20 32.01 -67.40
N ALA A 84 20.72 31.91 -68.63
CA ALA A 84 21.66 30.89 -69.06
C ALA A 84 22.97 31.52 -69.57
N ILE A 85 24.09 30.88 -69.23
CA ILE A 85 25.43 31.36 -69.64
C ILE A 85 25.53 31.50 -71.17
N SER A 86 24.91 30.60 -71.94
CA SER A 86 24.90 30.64 -73.41
C SER A 86 24.34 31.95 -73.97
N ASP A 87 23.23 32.42 -73.42
CA ASP A 87 22.48 33.58 -73.89
C ASP A 87 23.18 34.89 -73.46
N TYR A 88 23.77 34.89 -72.27
CA TYR A 88 24.65 35.96 -71.82
C TYR A 88 25.95 36.06 -72.65
N GLU A 89 26.59 34.94 -72.98
CA GLU A 89 27.77 34.92 -73.86
C GLU A 89 27.41 35.30 -75.31
N GLN A 90 26.18 35.01 -75.75
CA GLN A 90 25.67 35.51 -77.02
C GLN A 90 25.48 37.03 -76.99
N TYR A 91 24.84 37.58 -75.96
CA TYR A 91 24.72 39.03 -75.78
C TYR A 91 26.10 39.72 -75.77
N ARG A 92 27.10 39.16 -75.05
CA ARG A 92 28.47 39.71 -75.02
C ARG A 92 29.13 39.75 -76.40
N ARG A 93 28.87 38.76 -77.26
CA ARG A 93 29.40 38.70 -78.63
C ARG A 93 28.71 39.70 -79.56
N ASP A 94 27.39 39.83 -79.45
CA ASP A 94 26.58 40.68 -80.32
C ASP A 94 26.70 42.17 -79.93
N TYR A 95 26.95 42.47 -78.65
CA TYR A 95 27.03 43.83 -78.09
C TYR A 95 28.34 44.05 -77.29
N PRO A 96 29.52 44.06 -77.92
CA PRO A 96 30.83 44.14 -77.24
C PRO A 96 31.13 45.48 -76.56
N GLN A 97 30.28 46.50 -76.76
CA GLN A 97 30.33 47.81 -76.09
C GLN A 97 28.97 48.13 -75.43
N GLY A 98 28.18 47.11 -75.10
CA GLY A 98 26.85 47.26 -74.52
C GLY A 98 26.87 47.76 -73.08
N ILE A 99 25.80 48.46 -72.67
CA ILE A 99 25.66 49.04 -71.33
C ILE A 99 25.49 47.96 -70.25
N HIS A 100 24.96 46.78 -70.60
CA HIS A 100 24.70 45.70 -69.65
C HIS A 100 25.87 44.72 -69.50
N LEU A 101 27.02 44.94 -70.16
CA LEU A 101 28.14 43.98 -70.15
C LEU A 101 28.65 43.63 -68.75
N ALA A 102 28.72 44.61 -67.84
CA ALA A 102 29.16 44.39 -66.47
C ALA A 102 28.14 43.54 -65.68
N GLU A 103 26.85 43.83 -65.84
CA GLU A 103 25.79 43.03 -65.22
C GLU A 103 25.78 41.61 -65.79
N VAL A 104 25.88 41.46 -67.10
CA VAL A 104 25.95 40.16 -67.78
C VAL A 104 27.15 39.34 -67.29
N GLN A 105 28.32 39.95 -67.12
CA GLN A 105 29.48 39.26 -66.56
C GLN A 105 29.22 38.81 -65.11
N GLN A 106 28.61 39.67 -64.29
CA GLN A 106 28.24 39.31 -62.92
C GLN A 106 27.23 38.14 -62.89
N ARG A 107 26.25 38.10 -63.82
CA ARG A 107 25.31 36.97 -63.96
C ARG A 107 26.02 35.68 -64.34
N ILE A 108 26.93 35.73 -65.33
CA ILE A 108 27.74 34.56 -65.72
C ILE A 108 28.56 34.05 -64.53
N ASP A 109 29.22 34.95 -63.79
CA ASP A 109 30.05 34.59 -62.63
C ASP A 109 29.20 34.00 -61.48
N GLU A 110 28.01 34.53 -61.25
CA GLU A 110 27.03 33.99 -60.29
C GLU A 110 26.62 32.56 -60.69
N ILE A 111 26.21 32.34 -61.95
CA ILE A 111 25.78 31.01 -62.45
C ILE A 111 26.91 30.00 -62.33
N ARG A 112 28.12 30.35 -62.80
CA ARG A 112 29.28 29.44 -62.72
C ARG A 112 29.62 29.08 -61.27
N ARG A 113 29.53 30.04 -60.34
CA ARG A 113 29.79 29.77 -58.92
C ARG A 113 28.74 28.83 -58.33
N PHE A 114 27.47 28.99 -58.71
CA PHE A 114 26.42 28.07 -58.29
C PHE A 114 26.60 26.66 -58.86
N GLU A 115 26.90 26.54 -60.16
CA GLU A 115 27.08 25.26 -60.85
C GLU A 115 28.24 24.44 -60.30
N THR A 116 29.26 25.11 -59.76
CA THR A 116 30.46 24.49 -59.18
C THR A 116 30.39 24.34 -57.65
N ALA A 117 29.31 24.81 -57.00
CA ALA A 117 29.15 24.72 -55.56
C ALA A 117 28.55 23.36 -55.15
N TYR A 118 29.43 22.39 -54.87
CA TYR A 118 29.05 21.02 -54.47
C TYR A 118 29.17 20.78 -52.97
N SER A 119 30.00 21.53 -52.26
CA SER A 119 30.20 21.37 -50.82
C SER A 119 29.51 22.45 -50.01
N ALA A 120 29.29 22.18 -48.72
CA ALA A 120 28.78 23.19 -47.79
C ALA A 120 29.70 24.43 -47.72
N THR A 121 31.01 24.25 -47.89
CA THR A 121 31.98 25.36 -47.93
C THR A 121 31.78 26.21 -49.17
N ASP A 122 31.59 25.59 -50.34
CA ASP A 122 31.38 26.33 -51.60
C ASP A 122 30.05 27.08 -51.63
N LEU A 123 29.00 26.45 -51.11
CA LEU A 123 27.67 27.04 -51.01
C LEU A 123 27.65 28.22 -50.00
N LYS A 124 28.37 28.12 -48.88
CA LYS A 124 28.57 29.27 -47.97
C LYS A 124 29.31 30.40 -48.65
N ALA A 125 30.42 30.09 -49.32
CA ALA A 125 31.18 31.09 -50.09
C ALA A 125 30.37 31.72 -51.22
N TYR A 126 29.39 31.01 -51.81
CA TYR A 126 28.42 31.60 -52.73
C TYR A 126 27.56 32.66 -52.02
N LEU A 127 26.96 32.34 -50.87
CA LEU A 127 26.10 33.26 -50.12
C LEU A 127 26.87 34.46 -49.58
N ASP A 128 28.14 34.30 -49.20
CA ASP A 128 29.00 35.40 -48.76
C ASP A 128 29.23 36.42 -49.89
N ARG A 129 29.35 35.94 -51.13
CA ARG A 129 29.59 36.79 -52.32
C ARG A 129 28.30 37.30 -52.97
N TYR A 130 27.22 36.52 -52.91
CA TYR A 130 25.94 36.80 -53.55
C TYR A 130 24.77 36.61 -52.57
N PRO A 131 24.71 37.38 -51.47
CA PRO A 131 23.71 37.18 -50.40
C PRO A 131 22.27 37.41 -50.85
N HIS A 132 22.08 38.25 -51.88
CA HIS A 132 20.79 38.55 -52.50
C HIS A 132 20.74 38.12 -53.98
N GLY A 133 21.61 37.16 -54.36
CA GLY A 133 21.63 36.60 -55.72
C GLY A 133 20.34 35.86 -56.07
N ARG A 134 20.05 35.71 -57.37
CA ARG A 134 18.83 35.02 -57.85
C ARG A 134 18.74 33.58 -57.34
N ARG A 135 19.89 32.92 -57.14
CA ARG A 135 19.96 31.53 -56.65
C ARG A 135 20.22 31.43 -55.15
N ALA A 136 20.24 32.53 -54.40
CA ALA A 136 20.52 32.51 -52.96
C ALA A 136 19.55 31.58 -52.19
N GLY A 137 18.25 31.61 -52.52
CA GLY A 137 17.27 30.70 -51.92
C GLY A 137 17.53 29.23 -52.26
N GLN A 138 17.93 28.92 -53.50
CA GLN A 138 18.30 27.56 -53.91
C GLN A 138 19.56 27.07 -53.20
N VAL A 139 20.54 27.96 -52.99
CA VAL A 139 21.77 27.64 -52.25
C VAL A 139 21.48 27.40 -50.77
N GLN A 140 20.62 28.21 -50.16
CA GLN A 140 20.16 28.01 -48.78
C GLN A 140 19.44 26.67 -48.64
N GLN A 141 18.60 26.29 -49.61
CA GLN A 141 17.95 24.99 -49.64
C GLN A 141 18.98 23.85 -49.73
N LYS A 142 19.93 23.90 -50.68
CA LYS A 142 21.00 22.89 -50.79
C LYS A 142 21.83 22.76 -49.51
N LEU A 143 22.11 23.88 -48.83
CA LEU A 143 22.81 23.86 -47.54
C LEU A 143 21.99 23.18 -46.44
N ALA A 144 20.67 23.40 -46.41
CA ALA A 144 19.78 22.74 -45.47
C ALA A 144 19.71 21.23 -45.74
N GLU A 145 19.61 20.81 -47.00
CA GLU A 145 19.63 19.41 -47.42
C GLU A 145 20.94 18.71 -47.02
N LEU A 146 22.10 19.35 -47.25
CA LEU A 146 23.38 18.80 -46.81
C LEU A 146 23.50 18.70 -45.28
N ALA A 147 22.97 19.68 -44.55
CA ALA A 147 22.98 19.65 -43.09
C ALA A 147 22.07 18.55 -42.54
N ASP A 148 20.92 18.32 -43.19
CA ASP A 148 19.99 17.23 -42.91
C ASP A 148 20.71 15.86 -43.08
N ASP A 149 21.30 15.62 -44.25
CA ASP A 149 22.06 14.40 -44.56
C ASP A 149 23.19 14.13 -43.57
N GLN A 150 23.96 15.17 -43.23
CA GLN A 150 25.07 15.04 -42.29
C GLN A 150 24.59 14.67 -40.89
N LEU A 151 23.51 15.29 -40.42
CA LEU A 151 22.98 14.99 -39.10
C LEU A 151 22.36 13.60 -39.05
N PHE A 152 21.64 13.19 -40.11
CA PHE A 152 21.13 11.83 -40.23
C PHE A 152 22.26 10.79 -40.20
N ALA A 153 23.32 10.99 -40.99
CA ALA A 153 24.47 10.09 -41.01
C ALA A 153 25.16 10.00 -39.64
N ALA A 154 25.28 11.12 -38.93
CA ALA A 154 25.80 11.15 -37.56
C ALA A 154 24.90 10.37 -36.59
N ALA A 155 23.58 10.57 -36.67
CA ALA A 155 22.61 9.87 -35.83
C ALA A 155 22.61 8.35 -36.09
N GLN A 156 22.71 7.93 -37.35
CA GLN A 156 22.83 6.52 -37.71
C GLN A 156 24.14 5.90 -37.20
N LYS A 157 25.24 6.65 -37.25
CA LYS A 157 26.54 6.21 -36.72
C LYS A 157 26.53 6.03 -35.21
N GLU A 158 25.90 6.95 -34.48
CA GLU A 158 25.79 6.86 -33.02
C GLU A 158 24.77 5.80 -32.61
N ASN A 159 23.68 5.69 -33.35
CA ASN A 159 22.58 4.74 -33.18
C ASN A 159 21.99 4.74 -31.75
N THR A 160 21.79 5.93 -31.19
CA THR A 160 21.20 6.14 -29.87
C THR A 160 19.84 6.84 -29.97
N LEU A 161 18.98 6.64 -28.97
CA LEU A 161 17.71 7.37 -28.86
C LEU A 161 17.90 8.89 -28.86
N THR A 162 18.96 9.36 -28.19
CA THR A 162 19.29 10.78 -28.10
C THR A 162 19.59 11.35 -29.48
N ALA A 163 20.45 10.69 -30.26
CA ALA A 163 20.84 11.19 -31.58
C ALA A 163 19.64 11.26 -32.55
N TYR A 164 18.78 10.24 -32.54
CA TYR A 164 17.56 10.24 -33.36
C TYR A 164 16.54 11.30 -32.91
N ARG A 165 16.36 11.50 -31.59
CA ARG A 165 15.48 12.56 -31.05
C ARG A 165 16.01 13.96 -31.39
N ASP A 166 17.32 14.16 -31.33
CA ASP A 166 17.97 15.42 -31.70
C ASP A 166 17.82 15.71 -33.20
N TYR A 167 17.90 14.68 -34.05
CA TYR A 167 17.58 14.81 -35.46
C TYR A 167 16.14 15.28 -35.68
N LEU A 168 15.14 14.60 -35.10
CA LEU A 168 13.72 14.95 -35.27
C LEU A 168 13.40 16.38 -34.78
N LYS A 169 14.12 16.84 -33.75
CA LYS A 169 13.99 18.20 -33.23
C LYS A 169 14.54 19.26 -34.19
N ARG A 170 15.66 18.97 -34.87
CA ARG A 170 16.31 19.91 -35.80
C ARG A 170 15.69 19.89 -37.19
N PHE A 171 15.21 18.73 -37.64
CA PHE A 171 14.61 18.52 -38.96
C PHE A 171 13.23 17.86 -38.85
N PRO A 172 12.21 18.58 -38.33
CA PRO A 172 10.85 18.05 -38.18
C PRO A 172 10.14 17.76 -39.51
N HIS A 173 10.69 18.26 -40.62
CA HIS A 173 10.24 18.00 -41.99
C HIS A 173 11.42 17.58 -42.88
N GLY A 174 12.48 17.02 -42.28
CA GLY A 174 13.65 16.53 -43.01
C GLY A 174 13.31 15.31 -43.86
N GLN A 175 14.16 15.04 -44.85
CA GLN A 175 13.91 13.95 -45.80
C GLN A 175 14.03 12.56 -45.18
N HIS A 176 14.84 12.39 -44.13
CA HIS A 176 15.04 11.11 -43.44
C HIS A 176 14.09 10.88 -42.24
N LEU A 177 12.99 11.62 -42.16
CA LEU A 177 12.07 11.52 -41.01
C LEU A 177 11.48 10.11 -40.85
N SER A 178 11.13 9.45 -41.96
CA SER A 178 10.57 8.10 -41.94
C SER A 178 11.60 7.08 -41.44
N GLU A 179 12.83 7.17 -41.94
CA GLU A 179 13.95 6.30 -41.60
C GLU A 179 14.32 6.44 -40.13
N VAL A 180 14.36 7.67 -39.59
CA VAL A 180 14.64 7.91 -38.18
C VAL A 180 13.52 7.37 -37.28
N ASN A 181 12.26 7.52 -37.68
CA ASN A 181 11.14 6.92 -36.95
C ASN A 181 11.21 5.38 -36.95
N GLU A 182 11.58 4.75 -38.08
CA GLU A 182 11.82 3.31 -38.12
C GLU A 182 12.97 2.87 -37.21
N MET A 183 14.05 3.65 -37.14
CA MET A 183 15.16 3.38 -36.21
C MET A 183 14.70 3.45 -34.75
N LEU A 184 13.89 4.46 -34.39
CA LEU A 184 13.31 4.58 -33.06
C LEU A 184 12.39 3.41 -32.71
N ILE A 185 11.56 2.96 -33.66
CA ILE A 185 10.71 1.77 -33.48
C ILE A 185 11.57 0.51 -33.25
N ARG A 186 12.66 0.33 -34.02
CA ARG A 186 13.59 -0.80 -33.80
C ARG A 186 14.25 -0.75 -32.43
N GLN A 187 14.60 0.44 -31.93
CA GLN A 187 15.18 0.61 -30.59
C GLN A 187 14.15 0.30 -29.50
N ASP A 188 12.90 0.72 -29.68
CA ASP A 188 11.75 0.39 -28.81
C ASP A 188 11.56 -1.14 -28.74
N ASP A 189 11.40 -1.80 -29.90
CA ASP A 189 11.22 -3.25 -30.01
C ASP A 189 12.37 -4.01 -29.32
N ARG A 190 13.63 -3.60 -29.55
CA ARG A 190 14.80 -4.23 -28.93
C ARG A 190 14.83 -4.04 -27.42
N ALA A 191 14.50 -2.84 -26.93
CA ALA A 191 14.48 -2.56 -25.51
C ALA A 191 13.40 -3.38 -24.79
N PHE A 192 12.24 -3.53 -25.40
CA PHE A 192 11.17 -4.38 -24.87
C PHE A 192 11.55 -5.87 -24.90
N GLN A 193 12.14 -6.36 -25.99
CA GLN A 193 12.65 -7.74 -26.06
C GLN A 193 13.69 -8.03 -24.97
N ASN A 194 14.59 -7.09 -24.69
CA ASN A 194 15.53 -7.23 -23.58
C ASN A 194 14.80 -7.29 -22.24
N ALA A 195 13.79 -6.43 -22.03
CA ALA A 195 12.98 -6.45 -20.81
C ALA A 195 12.27 -7.80 -20.61
N GLN A 196 11.72 -8.38 -21.68
CA GLN A 196 11.13 -9.71 -21.69
C GLN A 196 12.16 -10.82 -21.41
N ALA A 197 13.38 -10.71 -21.94
CA ALA A 197 14.44 -11.69 -21.72
C ALA A 197 14.87 -11.75 -20.24
N PHE A 198 14.97 -10.60 -19.57
CA PHE A 198 15.27 -10.57 -18.13
C PHE A 198 14.05 -10.88 -17.27
N ASN A 199 12.86 -10.48 -17.71
CA ASN A 199 11.58 -10.67 -17.03
C ASN A 199 11.62 -10.24 -15.54
N THR A 200 12.15 -9.05 -15.29
CA THR A 200 12.25 -8.48 -13.94
C THR A 200 11.58 -7.12 -13.85
N VAL A 201 11.19 -6.74 -12.63
CA VAL A 201 10.63 -5.41 -12.34
C VAL A 201 11.54 -4.30 -12.85
N LEU A 202 12.84 -4.40 -12.57
CA LEU A 202 13.83 -3.41 -13.00
C LEU A 202 13.89 -3.29 -14.53
N ALA A 203 13.91 -4.42 -15.25
CA ALA A 203 14.03 -4.41 -16.70
C ALA A 203 12.81 -3.76 -17.39
N TYR A 204 11.59 -4.04 -16.93
CA TYR A 204 10.39 -3.39 -17.44
C TYR A 204 10.30 -1.91 -17.04
N GLN A 205 10.70 -1.54 -15.82
CA GLN A 205 10.77 -0.13 -15.39
C GLN A 205 11.78 0.68 -16.22
N ASP A 206 12.93 0.08 -16.54
CA ASP A 206 13.94 0.73 -17.37
C ASP A 206 13.48 0.91 -18.82
N TYR A 207 12.73 -0.06 -19.36
CA TYR A 207 12.06 0.08 -20.65
C TYR A 207 11.05 1.25 -20.63
N LEU A 208 10.13 1.27 -19.65
CA LEU A 208 9.10 2.32 -19.52
C LEU A 208 9.71 3.72 -19.36
N ARG A 209 10.86 3.82 -18.69
CA ARG A 209 11.60 5.09 -18.55
C ARG A 209 12.21 5.57 -19.87
N GLN A 210 12.71 4.65 -20.69
CA GLN A 210 13.32 4.97 -21.99
C GLN A 210 12.27 5.28 -23.06
N PHE A 211 11.12 4.59 -22.99
CA PHE A 211 10.01 4.64 -23.94
C PHE A 211 8.66 4.87 -23.23
N PRO A 212 8.45 6.06 -22.63
CA PRO A 212 7.21 6.36 -21.89
C PRO A 212 5.95 6.43 -22.77
N GLN A 213 6.12 6.52 -24.09
CA GLN A 213 5.05 6.44 -25.07
C GLN A 213 5.37 5.38 -26.14
N GLY A 214 6.23 4.41 -25.77
CA GLY A 214 6.60 3.31 -26.65
C GLY A 214 5.41 2.41 -26.95
N ARG A 215 5.49 1.71 -28.08
CA ARG A 215 4.40 0.85 -28.52
C ARG A 215 4.12 -0.31 -27.57
N HIS A 216 5.14 -0.76 -26.82
CA HIS A 216 5.01 -1.84 -25.83
C HIS A 216 4.79 -1.33 -24.40
N HIS A 217 4.45 -0.03 -24.23
CA HIS A 217 4.20 0.53 -22.90
C HIS A 217 3.15 -0.28 -22.13
N SER A 218 2.00 -0.53 -22.75
CA SER A 218 0.92 -1.32 -22.13
C SER A 218 1.34 -2.75 -21.82
N ASP A 219 2.17 -3.36 -22.67
CA ASP A 219 2.63 -4.74 -22.48
C ASP A 219 3.64 -4.84 -21.33
N ALA A 220 4.51 -3.83 -21.17
CA ALA A 220 5.43 -3.74 -20.05
C ALA A 220 4.69 -3.52 -18.72
N ASP A 221 3.69 -2.63 -18.69
CA ASP A 221 2.83 -2.46 -17.52
C ASP A 221 2.10 -3.75 -17.15
N GLN A 222 1.55 -4.44 -18.16
CA GLN A 222 0.88 -5.72 -17.95
C GLN A 222 1.85 -6.79 -17.40
N SER A 223 3.10 -6.79 -17.88
CA SER A 223 4.14 -7.71 -17.39
C SER A 223 4.51 -7.42 -15.93
N LEU A 224 4.58 -6.14 -15.54
CA LEU A 224 4.79 -5.75 -14.13
C LEU A 224 3.65 -6.23 -13.22
N ILE A 225 2.39 -6.09 -13.67
CA ILE A 225 1.23 -6.59 -12.94
C ILE A 225 1.30 -8.12 -12.78
N GLN A 226 1.66 -8.84 -13.84
CA GLN A 226 1.79 -10.31 -13.79
C GLN A 226 2.90 -10.76 -12.84
N LEU A 227 4.04 -10.06 -12.82
CA LEU A 227 5.14 -10.34 -11.90
C LEU A 227 4.73 -10.13 -10.44
N ASP A 228 3.98 -9.05 -10.17
CA ASP A 228 3.42 -8.75 -8.85
C ASP A 228 2.44 -9.85 -8.40
N ASP A 229 1.45 -10.18 -9.24
CA ASP A 229 0.46 -11.23 -8.97
C ASP A 229 1.12 -12.61 -8.74
N TYR A 230 2.13 -12.95 -9.52
CA TYR A 230 2.88 -14.20 -9.35
C TYR A 230 3.65 -14.21 -8.03
N ALA A 231 4.35 -13.13 -7.69
CA ALA A 231 5.10 -13.04 -6.45
C ALA A 231 4.19 -13.11 -5.23
N PHE A 232 3.01 -12.47 -5.28
CA PHE A 232 2.02 -12.57 -4.23
C PHE A 232 1.51 -14.00 -4.05
N LYS A 233 1.12 -14.67 -5.14
CA LYS A 233 0.68 -16.08 -5.09
C LYS A 233 1.77 -16.99 -4.54
N SER A 234 3.03 -16.77 -4.93
CA SER A 234 4.18 -17.52 -4.41
C SER A 234 4.35 -17.31 -2.90
N ALA A 235 4.24 -16.06 -2.42
CA ALA A 235 4.31 -15.75 -1.00
C ALA A 235 3.16 -16.39 -0.21
N GLN A 236 1.94 -16.37 -0.75
CA GLN A 236 0.78 -17.06 -0.15
C GLN A 236 0.97 -18.57 -0.06
N GLN A 237 1.50 -19.20 -1.12
CA GLN A 237 1.79 -20.63 -1.15
C GLN A 237 2.86 -21.03 -0.15
N ALA A 238 3.92 -20.22 -0.02
CA ALA A 238 4.96 -20.45 0.99
C ALA A 238 4.41 -20.24 2.41
N GLY A 239 3.53 -19.25 2.60
CA GLY A 239 2.84 -19.00 3.87
C GLY A 239 3.74 -18.64 5.05
N SER A 240 4.98 -18.25 4.77
CA SER A 240 6.01 -17.92 5.76
C SER A 240 6.23 -16.41 5.87
N LEU A 241 6.75 -15.97 7.02
CA LEU A 241 7.04 -14.55 7.25
C LEU A 241 8.09 -14.03 6.26
N GLU A 242 9.10 -14.85 5.97
CA GLU A 242 10.21 -14.54 5.07
C GLU A 242 9.72 -14.33 3.63
N ALA A 243 8.80 -15.18 3.15
CA ALA A 243 8.25 -15.06 1.81
C ALA A 243 7.43 -13.76 1.62
N TYR A 244 6.64 -13.40 2.63
CA TYR A 244 5.90 -12.13 2.62
C TYR A 244 6.82 -10.91 2.73
N GLN A 245 7.86 -10.96 3.55
CA GLN A 245 8.86 -9.88 3.64
C GLN A 245 9.62 -9.69 2.32
N GLU A 246 9.96 -10.79 1.65
CA GLU A 246 10.59 -10.76 0.33
C GLU A 246 9.68 -10.13 -0.72
N TYR A 247 8.37 -10.41 -0.69
CA TYR A 247 7.40 -9.72 -1.54
C TYR A 247 7.44 -8.20 -1.32
N VAL A 248 7.37 -7.74 -0.06
CA VAL A 248 7.38 -6.30 0.28
C VAL A 248 8.66 -5.63 -0.23
N ARG A 249 9.80 -6.31 -0.12
CA ARG A 249 11.09 -5.81 -0.59
C ARG A 249 11.13 -5.66 -2.11
N ARG A 250 10.57 -6.63 -2.85
CA ARG A 250 10.59 -6.67 -4.31
C ARG A 250 9.50 -5.79 -4.94
N PHE A 251 8.38 -5.60 -4.27
CA PHE A 251 7.21 -4.85 -4.73
C PHE A 251 6.77 -3.80 -3.68
N PRO A 252 7.57 -2.75 -3.43
CA PRO A 252 7.29 -1.73 -2.41
C PRO A 252 6.09 -0.83 -2.74
N GLN A 253 5.55 -0.92 -3.96
CA GLN A 253 4.29 -0.30 -4.39
C GLN A 253 3.35 -1.35 -5.02
N GLY A 254 3.54 -2.62 -4.68
CA GLY A 254 2.74 -3.73 -5.19
C GLY A 254 1.28 -3.61 -4.76
N ARG A 255 0.38 -4.09 -5.62
CA ARG A 255 -1.06 -3.99 -5.39
C ARG A 255 -1.55 -4.85 -4.21
N HIS A 256 -0.78 -5.88 -3.84
CA HIS A 256 -1.12 -6.81 -2.76
C HIS A 256 -0.46 -6.46 -1.43
N LEU A 257 0.18 -5.29 -1.30
CA LEU A 257 0.87 -4.87 -0.07
C LEU A 257 -0.03 -4.87 1.16
N HIS A 258 -1.30 -4.49 1.02
CA HIS A 258 -2.23 -4.49 2.15
C HIS A 258 -2.47 -5.91 2.69
N ASP A 259 -2.73 -6.85 1.78
CA ASP A 259 -2.98 -8.25 2.12
C ASP A 259 -1.73 -8.91 2.70
N VAL A 260 -0.56 -8.63 2.11
CA VAL A 260 0.73 -9.14 2.57
C VAL A 260 1.08 -8.60 3.96
N ASN A 261 0.91 -7.30 4.20
CA ASN A 261 1.16 -6.71 5.53
C ASN A 261 0.22 -7.27 6.60
N SER A 262 -1.04 -7.53 6.24
CA SER A 262 -1.99 -8.20 7.13
C SER A 262 -1.56 -9.63 7.46
N ALA A 263 -1.08 -10.38 6.46
CA ALA A 263 -0.55 -11.72 6.66
C ALA A 263 0.73 -11.73 7.53
N ILE A 264 1.62 -10.75 7.35
CA ILE A 264 2.80 -10.53 8.19
C ILE A 264 2.40 -10.33 9.65
N ALA A 265 1.46 -9.39 9.91
CA ALA A 265 1.01 -9.09 11.27
C ALA A 265 0.37 -10.33 11.93
N GLN A 266 -0.44 -11.09 11.18
CA GLN A 266 -1.02 -12.33 11.67
C GLN A 266 0.04 -13.36 12.03
N LYS A 267 1.03 -13.58 11.16
CA LYS A 267 2.13 -14.54 11.40
C LYS A 267 3.00 -14.13 12.57
N GLN A 268 3.30 -12.85 12.71
CA GLN A 268 4.03 -12.32 13.87
C GLN A 268 3.24 -12.54 15.17
N GLY A 269 1.93 -12.30 15.14
CA GLY A 269 1.05 -12.60 16.27
C GLY A 269 1.09 -14.08 16.66
N GLN A 270 1.09 -15.00 15.67
CA GLN A 270 1.24 -16.45 15.92
C GLN A 270 2.60 -16.81 16.54
N VAL A 271 3.69 -16.20 16.05
CA VAL A 271 5.03 -16.43 16.62
C VAL A 271 5.11 -15.96 18.08
N LEU A 272 4.52 -14.79 18.38
CA LEU A 272 4.49 -14.27 19.74
C LEU A 272 3.61 -15.13 20.66
N ASP A 273 2.48 -15.63 20.17
CA ASP A 273 1.59 -16.57 20.86
C ASP A 273 2.34 -17.87 21.22
N ASP A 274 2.99 -18.48 20.23
CA ASP A 274 3.82 -19.68 20.39
C ASP A 274 4.94 -19.47 21.44
N GLN A 275 5.68 -18.34 21.35
CA GLN A 275 6.77 -18.00 22.28
C GLN A 275 6.27 -17.75 23.70
N ALA A 276 5.17 -17.01 23.86
CA ALA A 276 4.60 -16.72 25.16
C ALA A 276 4.11 -17.99 25.86
N PHE A 277 3.50 -18.90 25.10
CA PHE A 277 3.09 -20.19 25.64
C PHE A 277 4.30 -21.06 26.01
N GLN A 278 5.34 -21.11 25.18
CA GLN A 278 6.59 -21.82 25.52
C GLN A 278 7.23 -21.30 26.80
N ALA A 279 7.27 -19.97 26.99
CA ALA A 279 7.77 -19.37 28.21
C ALA A 279 6.92 -19.77 29.43
N ALA A 280 5.59 -19.80 29.29
CA ALA A 280 4.69 -20.26 30.34
C ALA A 280 4.88 -21.76 30.66
N GLN A 281 5.09 -22.59 29.64
CA GLN A 281 5.43 -24.00 29.80
C GLN A 281 6.75 -24.21 30.52
N TYR A 282 7.77 -23.42 30.19
CA TYR A 282 9.08 -23.50 30.83
C TYR A 282 9.03 -23.07 32.31
N ALA A 283 8.35 -21.96 32.61
CA ALA A 283 8.16 -21.51 33.98
C ALA A 283 7.30 -22.48 34.81
N HIS A 284 6.33 -23.13 34.17
CA HIS A 284 5.49 -24.18 34.73
C HIS A 284 4.78 -23.80 36.06
N THR A 285 4.33 -22.55 36.14
CA THR A 285 3.58 -22.00 37.29
C THR A 285 2.20 -21.49 36.85
N VAL A 286 1.25 -21.44 37.78
CA VAL A 286 -0.10 -20.89 37.54
C VAL A 286 -0.03 -19.44 37.05
N ALA A 287 0.83 -18.62 37.67
CA ALA A 287 1.00 -17.22 37.30
C ALA A 287 1.49 -17.04 35.85
N ALA A 288 2.41 -17.88 35.38
CA ALA A 288 2.91 -17.79 34.01
C ALA A 288 1.84 -18.17 32.97
N TYR A 289 1.03 -19.20 33.23
CA TYR A 289 -0.09 -19.56 32.36
C TYR A 289 -1.21 -18.50 32.36
N GLN A 290 -1.50 -17.88 33.52
CA GLN A 290 -2.44 -16.77 33.62
C GLN A 290 -1.99 -15.56 32.80
N GLU A 291 -0.70 -15.24 32.87
CA GLU A 291 -0.13 -14.14 32.10
C GLU A 291 -0.21 -14.39 30.59
N TYR A 292 0.09 -15.62 30.15
CA TYR A 292 -0.10 -16.02 28.76
C TYR A 292 -1.58 -15.85 28.30
N ILE A 293 -2.55 -16.34 29.08
CA ILE A 293 -3.98 -16.20 28.75
C ILE A 293 -4.40 -14.72 28.70
N ARG A 294 -3.82 -13.88 29.56
CA ARG A 294 -4.08 -12.44 29.60
C ARG A 294 -3.54 -11.73 28.35
N GLN A 295 -2.33 -12.11 27.90
CA GLN A 295 -1.71 -11.55 26.70
C GLN A 295 -2.36 -12.06 25.40
N PHE A 296 -2.75 -13.34 25.38
CA PHE A 296 -3.31 -14.02 24.21
C PHE A 296 -4.66 -14.67 24.55
N PRO A 297 -5.74 -13.89 24.78
CA PRO A 297 -7.03 -14.42 25.22
C PRO A 297 -7.73 -15.29 24.17
N GLN A 298 -7.36 -15.15 22.89
CA GLN A 298 -7.78 -15.99 21.78
C GLN A 298 -6.61 -16.79 21.19
N GLY A 299 -5.51 -16.91 21.95
CA GLY A 299 -4.32 -17.64 21.52
C GLY A 299 -4.59 -19.13 21.34
N LYS A 300 -3.78 -19.76 20.50
CA LYS A 300 -3.87 -21.18 20.13
C LYS A 300 -3.81 -22.11 21.33
N TYR A 301 -3.09 -21.74 22.39
CA TYR A 301 -2.84 -22.58 23.56
C TYR A 301 -3.61 -22.18 24.82
N VAL A 302 -4.66 -21.35 24.72
CA VAL A 302 -5.45 -20.93 25.89
C VAL A 302 -6.00 -22.12 26.66
N GLU A 303 -6.55 -23.13 25.98
CA GLU A 303 -7.08 -24.33 26.63
C GLU A 303 -5.98 -25.21 27.23
N ASN A 304 -4.82 -25.31 26.57
CA ASN A 304 -3.66 -26.01 27.13
C ASN A 304 -3.17 -25.33 28.41
N ALA A 305 -3.10 -23.99 28.43
CA ALA A 305 -2.70 -23.22 29.60
C ALA A 305 -3.72 -23.40 30.76
N ARG A 306 -5.02 -23.36 30.46
CA ARG A 306 -6.09 -23.61 31.46
C ARG A 306 -5.97 -25.00 32.06
N THR A 307 -5.75 -26.02 31.24
CA THR A 307 -5.60 -27.41 31.71
C THR A 307 -4.35 -27.55 32.58
N ALA A 308 -3.23 -26.95 32.19
CA ALA A 308 -1.99 -26.98 32.97
C ALA A 308 -2.16 -26.27 34.34
N MET A 309 -2.93 -25.18 34.39
CA MET A 309 -3.27 -24.51 35.65
C MET A 309 -4.10 -25.41 36.58
N ILE A 310 -5.12 -26.09 36.05
CA ILE A 310 -5.95 -27.02 36.82
C ILE A 310 -5.11 -28.17 37.36
N GLN A 311 -4.28 -28.80 36.52
CA GLN A 311 -3.38 -29.87 36.97
C GLN A 311 -2.43 -29.43 38.08
N LYS A 312 -1.94 -28.19 38.03
CA LYS A 312 -1.09 -27.61 39.08
C LYS A 312 -1.85 -27.37 40.38
N ASP A 313 -3.08 -26.91 40.27
CA ASP A 313 -3.98 -26.70 41.40
C ASP A 313 -4.33 -28.03 42.08
N ASP A 314 -4.78 -29.02 41.29
CA ASP A 314 -5.07 -30.38 41.75
C ASP A 314 -3.86 -31.01 42.44
N ALA A 315 -2.68 -30.95 41.82
CA ALA A 315 -1.45 -31.50 42.40
C ALA A 315 -1.08 -30.82 43.73
N ALA A 316 -1.22 -29.50 43.82
CA ALA A 316 -0.98 -28.77 45.06
C ALA A 316 -1.97 -29.18 46.16
N PHE A 317 -3.25 -29.31 45.83
CA PHE A 317 -4.26 -29.77 46.78
C PHE A 317 -4.01 -31.21 47.23
N GLN A 318 -3.67 -32.13 46.32
CA GLN A 318 -3.36 -33.52 46.69
C GLN A 318 -2.16 -33.63 47.62
N ALA A 319 -1.13 -32.79 47.42
CA ALA A 319 0.03 -32.72 48.32
C ALA A 319 -0.35 -32.23 49.74
N GLU A 320 -1.25 -31.26 49.85
CA GLU A 320 -1.72 -30.82 51.17
C GLU A 320 -2.71 -31.81 51.79
N ARG A 321 -3.51 -32.49 50.97
CA ARG A 321 -4.42 -33.57 51.40
C ARG A 321 -3.67 -34.77 51.95
N SER A 322 -2.49 -35.10 51.43
CA SER A 322 -1.66 -36.18 51.99
C SER A 322 -1.03 -35.80 53.34
N THR A 323 -0.74 -34.52 53.56
CA THR A 323 -0.30 -33.99 54.87
C THR A 323 -1.46 -33.94 55.86
N ASP A 324 -2.66 -33.61 55.37
CA ASP A 324 -3.94 -33.63 56.08
C ASP A 324 -3.95 -32.84 57.42
N THR A 325 -3.36 -31.63 57.43
CA THR A 325 -3.38 -30.71 58.58
C THR A 325 -4.11 -29.41 58.27
N ILE A 326 -4.56 -28.69 59.30
CA ILE A 326 -5.17 -27.36 59.11
C ILE A 326 -4.18 -26.41 58.41
N ASP A 327 -2.92 -26.40 58.83
CA ASP A 327 -1.88 -25.54 58.26
C ASP A 327 -1.58 -25.86 56.79
N ALA A 328 -1.62 -27.14 56.41
CA ALA A 328 -1.49 -27.59 55.02
C ALA A 328 -2.59 -26.99 54.12
N TYR A 329 -3.85 -27.17 54.50
CA TYR A 329 -4.98 -26.58 53.75
C TYR A 329 -4.94 -25.04 53.75
N GLN A 330 -4.47 -24.40 54.82
CA GLN A 330 -4.29 -22.94 54.85
C GLN A 330 -3.19 -22.46 53.90
N ARG A 331 -2.07 -23.19 53.76
CA ARG A 331 -1.02 -22.89 52.77
C ARG A 331 -1.56 -22.99 51.34
N TYR A 332 -2.36 -24.02 51.05
CA TYR A 332 -3.06 -24.14 49.77
C TYR A 332 -3.97 -22.93 49.51
N LEU A 333 -4.85 -22.57 50.45
CA LEU A 333 -5.78 -21.43 50.30
C LEU A 333 -5.07 -20.08 50.08
N ARG A 334 -3.87 -19.89 50.63
CA ARG A 334 -3.05 -18.69 50.38
C ARG A 334 -2.43 -18.69 48.98
N SER A 335 -2.01 -19.85 48.49
CA SER A 335 -1.32 -19.98 47.19
C SER A 335 -2.29 -20.10 46.02
N TYR A 336 -3.52 -20.60 46.28
CA TYR A 336 -4.58 -20.85 45.31
C TYR A 336 -5.92 -20.27 45.81
N PRO A 337 -6.03 -18.93 45.96
CA PRO A 337 -7.22 -18.30 46.56
C PRO A 337 -8.50 -18.46 45.73
N GLN A 338 -8.35 -18.70 44.42
CA GLN A 338 -9.42 -19.00 43.47
C GLN A 338 -9.32 -20.42 42.90
N GLY A 339 -8.61 -21.31 43.59
CA GLY A 339 -8.42 -22.69 43.14
C GLY A 339 -9.71 -23.52 43.18
N LEU A 340 -9.74 -24.59 42.39
CA LEU A 340 -10.85 -25.53 42.26
C LEU A 340 -11.19 -26.17 43.62
N HIS A 341 -10.19 -26.44 44.45
CA HIS A 341 -10.36 -27.12 45.73
C HIS A 341 -10.50 -26.17 46.93
N VAL A 342 -10.76 -24.87 46.73
CA VAL A 342 -10.95 -23.90 47.84
C VAL A 342 -12.08 -24.33 48.78
N ALA A 343 -13.21 -24.78 48.22
CA ALA A 343 -14.35 -25.24 49.02
C ALA A 343 -13.99 -26.51 49.83
N GLU A 344 -13.32 -27.47 49.19
CA GLU A 344 -12.89 -28.71 49.83
C GLU A 344 -11.87 -28.46 50.96
N ALA A 345 -10.87 -27.61 50.72
CA ALA A 345 -9.88 -27.22 51.71
C ALA A 345 -10.54 -26.57 52.94
N ARG A 346 -11.50 -25.65 52.73
CA ARG A 346 -12.27 -25.01 53.82
C ARG A 346 -13.10 -26.03 54.60
N ALA A 347 -13.76 -26.96 53.92
CA ALA A 347 -14.53 -28.02 54.56
C ALA A 347 -13.63 -28.95 55.40
N ALA A 348 -12.44 -29.30 54.89
CA ALA A 348 -11.47 -30.12 55.60
C ALA A 348 -10.97 -29.42 56.88
N ILE A 349 -10.65 -28.12 56.81
CA ILE A 349 -10.30 -27.30 57.97
C ILE A 349 -11.42 -27.32 59.01
N ALA A 350 -12.66 -27.06 58.59
CA ALA A 350 -13.82 -27.04 59.49
C ALA A 350 -14.04 -28.38 60.19
N LYS A 351 -13.97 -29.49 59.44
CA LYS A 351 -14.11 -30.85 59.98
C LYS A 351 -13.04 -31.15 61.02
N LYS A 352 -11.78 -30.79 60.75
CA LYS A 352 -10.66 -30.99 61.69
C LYS A 352 -10.80 -30.12 62.92
N ALA A 353 -11.15 -28.85 62.75
CA ALA A 353 -11.40 -27.94 63.87
C ALA A 353 -12.52 -28.45 64.79
N GLN A 354 -13.61 -28.96 64.21
CA GLN A 354 -14.69 -29.61 64.97
C GLN A 354 -14.20 -30.87 65.70
N GLY A 355 -13.35 -31.69 65.08
CA GLY A 355 -12.75 -32.87 65.73
C GLY A 355 -11.91 -32.49 66.95
N ILE A 356 -11.05 -31.47 66.81
CA ILE A 356 -10.21 -30.93 67.90
C ILE A 356 -11.10 -30.37 69.01
N GLN A 357 -12.11 -29.56 68.67
CA GLN A 357 -13.05 -29.02 69.64
C GLN A 357 -13.81 -30.13 70.37
N ARG A 358 -14.28 -31.15 69.65
CA ARG A 358 -14.97 -32.31 70.24
C ARG A 358 -14.05 -33.07 71.19
N GLN A 359 -12.80 -33.35 70.80
CA GLN A 359 -11.81 -33.99 71.67
C GLN A 359 -11.55 -33.15 72.92
N ARG A 360 -11.49 -31.82 72.79
CA ARG A 360 -11.32 -30.90 73.93
C ARG A 360 -12.54 -30.89 74.86
N VAL A 361 -13.76 -30.88 74.33
CA VAL A 361 -14.99 -30.97 75.14
C VAL A 361 -15.04 -32.31 75.86
N LEU A 362 -14.72 -33.39 75.14
CA LEU A 362 -14.65 -34.75 75.68
C LEU A 362 -13.57 -34.91 76.75
N SER A 363 -12.42 -34.24 76.64
CA SER A 363 -11.37 -34.29 77.67
C SER A 363 -11.71 -33.45 78.89
N LEU A 364 -12.57 -32.44 78.76
CA LEU A 364 -13.03 -31.57 79.84
C LEU A 364 -14.35 -32.04 80.49
N SER A 365 -15.10 -32.96 79.89
CA SER A 365 -16.35 -33.47 80.47
C SER A 365 -16.11 -34.33 81.71
N LYS A 366 -16.65 -33.91 82.86
CA LYS A 366 -16.62 -34.69 84.11
C LYS A 366 -17.62 -35.85 84.06
N PRO A 367 -17.26 -37.07 84.47
CA PRO A 367 -18.22 -38.17 84.63
C PRO A 367 -19.31 -37.87 85.67
N GLU A 368 -20.50 -38.41 85.43
CA GLU A 368 -21.70 -38.20 86.24
C GLU A 368 -22.10 -39.49 86.97
N VAL A 369 -22.45 -39.38 88.25
CA VAL A 369 -23.01 -40.48 89.05
C VAL A 369 -24.41 -40.06 89.50
N ASN A 370 -25.42 -40.80 89.07
CA ASN A 370 -26.79 -40.65 89.53
C ASN A 370 -27.05 -41.60 90.70
N ILE A 371 -27.20 -41.04 91.89
CA ILE A 371 -27.49 -41.78 93.12
C ILE A 371 -29.01 -41.78 93.30
N ILE A 372 -29.63 -42.95 93.35
CA ILE A 372 -31.07 -43.15 93.53
C ILE A 372 -31.28 -43.80 94.89
N ASN A 373 -32.03 -43.14 95.76
CA ASN A 373 -32.43 -43.66 97.04
C ASN A 373 -33.80 -44.35 96.94
N ASN A 374 -33.81 -45.68 96.95
CA ASN A 374 -35.01 -46.52 96.98
C ASN A 374 -35.01 -47.43 98.22
N THR A 375 -34.48 -46.91 99.34
CA THR A 375 -34.33 -47.67 100.58
C THR A 375 -35.54 -47.56 101.51
N GLY A 376 -36.46 -46.62 101.25
CA GLY A 376 -37.55 -46.27 102.16
C GLY A 376 -37.13 -45.40 103.37
N TYR A 377 -35.85 -45.02 103.48
CA TYR A 377 -35.32 -44.13 104.52
C TYR A 377 -34.40 -43.05 103.95
N ALA A 378 -34.04 -42.04 104.75
CA ALA A 378 -33.02 -41.06 104.35
C ALA A 378 -31.66 -41.76 104.15
N LEU A 379 -31.02 -41.47 103.02
CA LEU A 379 -29.74 -42.05 102.61
C LEU A 379 -28.64 -40.99 102.72
N THR A 380 -27.59 -41.31 103.46
CA THR A 380 -26.33 -40.54 103.50
C THR A 380 -25.29 -41.25 102.64
N ILE A 381 -24.66 -40.55 101.69
CA ILE A 381 -23.54 -41.06 100.89
C ILE A 381 -22.32 -40.17 101.11
N ASP A 382 -21.22 -40.75 101.58
CA ASP A 382 -19.90 -40.13 101.62
C ASP A 382 -19.06 -40.62 100.43
N ILE A 383 -18.66 -39.69 99.57
CA ILE A 383 -17.81 -39.99 98.41
C ILE A 383 -16.95 -38.78 98.06
N ALA A 384 -15.69 -39.03 97.70
CA ALA A 384 -14.73 -37.99 97.34
C ALA A 384 -14.49 -36.91 98.43
N GLY A 385 -14.77 -37.22 99.70
CA GLY A 385 -14.66 -36.27 100.83
C GLY A 385 -15.88 -35.36 101.01
N GLU A 386 -16.95 -35.56 100.23
CA GLU A 386 -18.22 -34.85 100.37
C GLU A 386 -19.33 -35.81 100.84
N THR A 387 -20.24 -35.27 101.67
CA THR A 387 -21.41 -35.99 102.19
C THR A 387 -22.67 -35.52 101.48
N TYR A 388 -23.43 -36.46 100.92
CA TYR A 388 -24.71 -36.21 100.25
C TYR A 388 -25.85 -36.85 101.02
N GLN A 389 -26.85 -36.05 101.38
CA GLN A 389 -28.09 -36.52 102.00
C GLN A 389 -29.22 -36.53 100.96
N LEU A 390 -29.93 -37.66 100.88
CA LEU A 390 -31.04 -37.88 99.96
C LEU A 390 -32.27 -38.35 100.75
N ASP A 391 -33.41 -37.68 100.57
CA ASP A 391 -34.69 -38.11 101.11
C ASP A 391 -35.18 -39.40 100.41
N THR A 392 -36.19 -40.03 100.99
CA THR A 392 -36.79 -41.25 100.45
C THR A 392 -37.31 -41.06 99.03
N ASP A 393 -37.05 -42.03 98.14
CA ASP A 393 -37.50 -42.04 96.75
C ASP A 393 -37.01 -40.86 95.90
N THR A 394 -35.90 -40.23 96.32
CA THR A 394 -35.24 -39.16 95.57
C THR A 394 -34.00 -39.65 94.83
N SER A 395 -33.53 -38.85 93.86
CA SER A 395 -32.25 -39.07 93.20
C SER A 395 -31.42 -37.80 93.17
N ARG A 396 -30.10 -37.95 93.18
CA ARG A 396 -29.14 -36.85 93.09
C ARG A 396 -28.05 -37.19 92.09
N MET A 397 -27.82 -36.26 91.16
CA MET A 397 -26.72 -36.34 90.22
C MET A 397 -25.50 -35.60 90.77
N ILE A 398 -24.36 -36.26 90.79
CA ILE A 398 -23.08 -35.67 91.21
C ILE A 398 -22.06 -35.81 90.07
N SER A 399 -21.13 -34.85 89.96
CA SER A 399 -20.05 -34.89 88.96
C SER A 399 -18.71 -35.10 89.65
N LEU A 400 -18.02 -36.18 89.30
CA LEU A 400 -16.72 -36.52 89.86
C LEU A 400 -15.61 -36.30 88.82
N SER A 401 -14.37 -36.09 89.27
CA SER A 401 -13.22 -36.18 88.36
C SER A 401 -12.98 -37.64 87.98
N PRO A 402 -12.34 -37.96 86.84
CA PRO A 402 -11.90 -39.32 86.56
C PRO A 402 -10.91 -39.81 87.63
N GLY A 403 -11.13 -40.99 88.18
CA GLY A 403 -10.34 -41.55 89.27
C GLY A 403 -11.00 -42.77 89.91
N ASP A 404 -10.28 -43.45 90.79
CA ASP A 404 -10.84 -44.56 91.57
C ASP A 404 -11.29 -44.02 92.94
N TYR A 405 -12.57 -44.21 93.26
CA TYR A 405 -13.19 -43.69 94.47
C TYR A 405 -13.62 -44.81 95.42
N SER A 406 -13.56 -44.55 96.71
CA SER A 406 -14.29 -45.29 97.74
C SER A 406 -15.53 -44.50 98.14
N PHE A 407 -16.63 -45.20 98.40
CA PHE A 407 -17.86 -44.61 98.92
C PHE A 407 -18.36 -45.36 100.15
N THR A 408 -19.07 -44.65 101.02
CA THR A 408 -19.80 -45.20 102.17
C THR A 408 -21.23 -44.71 102.08
N GLY A 409 -22.20 -45.61 102.10
CA GLY A 409 -23.62 -45.25 102.15
C GLY A 409 -24.30 -45.80 103.39
N SER A 410 -25.08 -44.97 104.06
CA SER A 410 -25.82 -45.36 105.26
C SER A 410 -27.28 -44.96 105.20
N ALA A 411 -28.17 -45.89 105.50
CA ALA A 411 -29.62 -45.68 105.59
C ALA A 411 -30.19 -46.56 106.70
N HIS A 412 -31.04 -45.99 107.56
CA HIS A 412 -31.70 -46.71 108.67
C HIS A 412 -30.75 -47.53 109.57
N GLY A 413 -29.57 -46.99 109.87
CA GLY A 413 -28.56 -47.66 110.71
C GLY A 413 -27.77 -48.78 110.01
N LEU A 414 -28.10 -49.12 108.76
CA LEU A 414 -27.30 -49.99 107.90
C LEU A 414 -26.25 -49.15 107.17
N THR A 415 -25.05 -49.70 107.00
CA THR A 415 -23.95 -49.06 106.27
C THR A 415 -23.37 -50.05 105.27
N ASP A 416 -23.12 -49.59 104.04
CA ASP A 416 -22.42 -50.33 102.99
C ASP A 416 -21.26 -49.49 102.43
N THR A 417 -20.17 -50.14 102.04
CA THR A 417 -18.97 -49.48 101.52
C THR A 417 -18.49 -50.18 100.26
N GLY A 418 -18.09 -49.40 99.26
CA GLY A 418 -17.62 -49.96 98.00
C GLY A 418 -16.48 -49.17 97.39
N LYS A 419 -15.82 -49.79 96.40
CA LYS A 419 -14.86 -49.15 95.52
C LYS A 419 -15.40 -49.10 94.11
N PHE A 420 -15.10 -48.01 93.43
CA PHE A 420 -15.68 -47.73 92.14
C PHE A 420 -14.72 -46.97 91.23
N PRO A 421 -14.42 -47.49 90.02
CA PRO A 421 -13.64 -46.77 89.03
C PRO A 421 -14.51 -45.77 88.28
N CYS A 422 -14.34 -44.48 88.56
CA CYS A 422 -14.97 -43.39 87.81
C CYS A 422 -14.11 -43.08 86.58
N ARG A 423 -14.55 -43.52 85.40
CA ARG A 423 -13.84 -43.32 84.14
C ARG A 423 -14.37 -42.07 83.44
N ALA A 424 -13.50 -41.39 82.69
CA ALA A 424 -13.89 -40.20 81.94
C ALA A 424 -15.05 -40.52 80.98
N GLN A 425 -15.90 -39.52 80.72
CA GLN A 425 -17.05 -39.61 79.79
C GLN A 425 -18.05 -40.73 80.13
N SER A 426 -18.07 -41.20 81.38
CA SER A 426 -18.98 -42.26 81.81
C SER A 426 -20.13 -41.68 82.64
N ARG A 427 -21.30 -42.31 82.52
CA ARG A 427 -22.44 -42.05 83.40
C ARG A 427 -22.77 -43.32 84.16
N TYR A 428 -22.92 -43.18 85.47
CA TYR A 428 -23.17 -44.31 86.35
C TYR A 428 -24.48 -44.08 87.09
N THR A 429 -25.20 -45.17 87.33
CA THR A 429 -26.42 -45.15 88.13
C THR A 429 -26.25 -46.08 89.30
N TRP A 430 -26.42 -45.55 90.50
CA TRP A 430 -26.35 -46.28 91.75
C TRP A 430 -27.72 -46.29 92.39
N THR A 431 -28.35 -47.46 92.44
CA THR A 431 -29.65 -47.63 93.06
C THR A 431 -29.49 -48.32 94.40
N TRP A 432 -29.84 -47.62 95.46
CA TRP A 432 -29.75 -48.11 96.83
C TRP A 432 -31.11 -48.64 97.28
N THR A 433 -31.16 -49.90 97.71
CA THR A 433 -32.38 -50.57 98.18
C THR A 433 -32.10 -51.37 99.45
N ILE A 434 -33.09 -51.49 100.33
CA ILE A 434 -33.03 -52.40 101.48
C ILE A 434 -33.95 -53.57 101.18
N GLN A 435 -33.38 -54.78 101.08
CA GLN A 435 -34.17 -56.00 100.92
C GLN A 435 -34.56 -56.55 102.31
N SER A 436 -35.86 -56.72 102.54
CA SER A 436 -36.37 -57.38 103.75
C SER A 436 -36.16 -58.89 103.63
N GLY A 437 -35.07 -59.41 104.20
CA GLY A 437 -34.83 -60.86 104.31
C GLY A 437 -35.67 -61.48 105.43
N HIS A 438 -36.45 -62.51 105.10
CA HIS A 438 -36.99 -63.43 106.10
C HIS A 438 -35.83 -64.26 106.69
N GLY A 439 -35.46 -63.97 107.95
CA GLY A 439 -34.63 -64.84 108.78
C GLY A 439 -33.15 -64.44 108.88
N GLY A 440 -32.83 -63.63 109.90
CA GLY A 440 -31.58 -63.75 110.67
C GLY A 440 -30.24 -63.74 109.93
N SER A 441 -30.01 -62.84 108.97
CA SER A 441 -28.68 -62.42 108.48
C SER A 441 -28.80 -61.04 107.83
N LEU A 442 -27.81 -60.16 108.07
CA LEU A 442 -27.78 -58.77 107.55
C LEU A 442 -28.06 -58.69 106.04
N PRO A 443 -28.93 -57.78 105.57
CA PRO A 443 -29.19 -57.61 104.16
C PRO A 443 -27.95 -57.00 103.46
N THR A 444 -27.34 -57.76 102.55
CA THR A 444 -26.38 -57.24 101.56
C THR A 444 -27.13 -56.45 100.50
N ILE A 445 -26.82 -55.15 100.39
CA ILE A 445 -27.26 -54.29 99.29
C ILE A 445 -26.53 -54.80 98.03
N PRO A 446 -27.19 -54.96 96.87
CA PRO A 446 -26.53 -55.46 95.67
C PRO A 446 -25.42 -54.51 95.22
N SER A 447 -24.18 -54.92 95.44
CA SER A 447 -23.01 -54.44 94.74
C SER A 447 -23.05 -54.96 93.31
N ILE A 448 -23.39 -54.10 92.35
CA ILE A 448 -22.67 -53.90 91.07
C ILE A 448 -23.23 -52.62 90.44
N PRO A 449 -22.42 -51.58 90.24
CA PRO A 449 -22.80 -50.44 89.41
C PRO A 449 -23.00 -50.93 87.98
N THR A 450 -24.20 -50.75 87.42
CA THR A 450 -24.41 -50.98 86.00
C THR A 450 -23.71 -49.85 85.25
N TYR A 451 -22.56 -50.16 84.64
CA TYR A 451 -21.95 -49.26 83.66
C TYR A 451 -22.92 -49.16 82.49
N ILE A 452 -23.56 -48.00 82.34
CA ILE A 452 -24.29 -47.67 81.13
C ILE A 452 -23.26 -46.98 80.25
N PRO A 453 -22.76 -47.61 79.17
CA PRO A 453 -21.87 -46.92 78.25
C PRO A 453 -22.58 -45.65 77.77
N PRO A 454 -21.87 -44.52 77.68
CA PRO A 454 -22.45 -43.33 77.07
C PRO A 454 -23.03 -43.73 75.70
N PRO A 455 -24.20 -43.20 75.32
CA PRO A 455 -24.81 -43.56 74.04
C PRO A 455 -23.75 -43.36 72.94
N ILE A 456 -23.40 -44.45 72.25
CA ILE A 456 -22.54 -44.39 71.07
C ILE A 456 -23.35 -43.57 70.07
N GLN A 457 -23.05 -42.27 69.98
CA GLN A 457 -23.60 -41.42 68.94
C GLN A 457 -22.96 -41.86 67.63
N TYR A 458 -23.54 -42.87 67.00
CA TYR A 458 -23.42 -43.08 65.56
C TYR A 458 -24.10 -41.90 64.88
N ARG A 459 -23.31 -40.85 64.62
CA ARG A 459 -23.68 -39.87 63.61
C ARG A 459 -23.47 -40.58 62.26
N ARG A 460 -24.55 -41.10 61.67
CA ARG A 460 -24.51 -41.56 60.27
C ARG A 460 -23.97 -40.41 59.43
N LEU A 461 -22.96 -40.73 58.63
CA LEU A 461 -22.37 -39.86 57.60
C LEU A 461 -23.41 -39.51 56.54
#